data_AF-A0A1W9WT72-F1
#
_entry.id   AF-A0A1W9WT72-F1
#
_cell.length_a   1.000
_cell.length_b   1.000
_cell.length_c   1.000
_cell.angle_alpha   90.00
_cell.angle_beta   90.00
_cell.angle_gamma   90.00
#
_symmetry.space_group_name_H-M   'P 1'
#
loop_
_entity.id
_entity.type
_entity.pdbx_description
1 polymer ?
#
loop_
_entity_poly.entity_id
_entity_poly.type
_entity_poly.pdbx_seq_one_letter_code
_entity_poly.pdbx_strand_id
1 'polypeptide(L)'
;IHVLEYIWIIAHIKHKEGSAEIKEYVYKSLLLILQGKVASYIMELQKEMLNKKWTKNKRDKFKKVITYLKNHKEYMKYNQYLSEGYPIGSGIVESACSHVVKDRMEISGARWGISGSDSILKLRSVSKSKDWDEYWEFFTAQTQSNNFFPDNSNFMNIQEKLIA
;
A
#
# COMPACT_ATOMS: atom_id res chain seq x y z
N ILE A 1 5.53 3.83 -5.82
CA ILE A 1 6.19 3.60 -4.52
C ILE A 1 6.87 4.88 -4.05
N HIS A 2 6.69 5.30 -2.81
CA HIS A 2 7.22 6.58 -2.31
C HIS A 2 8.74 6.71 -2.42
N VAL A 3 9.49 5.61 -2.30
CA VAL A 3 10.96 5.64 -2.43
C VAL A 3 11.44 6.15 -3.79
N LEU A 4 10.61 6.06 -4.84
CA LEU A 4 10.95 6.52 -6.19
C LEU A 4 11.23 8.04 -6.22
N GLU A 5 10.45 8.84 -5.49
CA GLU A 5 10.66 10.30 -5.38
C GLU A 5 12.05 10.63 -4.83
N TYR A 6 12.52 9.84 -3.86
CA TYR A 6 13.84 10.00 -3.26
C TYR A 6 14.97 9.57 -4.18
N ILE A 7 14.76 8.55 -5.02
CA ILE A 7 15.72 8.16 -6.06
C ILE A 7 15.88 9.29 -7.08
N TRP A 8 14.77 9.91 -7.51
CA TRP A 8 14.79 11.04 -8.44
C TRP A 8 15.59 12.23 -7.90
N ILE A 9 15.50 12.54 -6.61
CA ILE A 9 16.33 13.59 -5.98
C ILE A 9 17.82 13.34 -6.23
N ILE A 10 18.29 12.09 -6.06
CA ILE A 10 19.69 11.75 -6.33
C ILE A 10 19.99 11.76 -7.83
N ALA A 11 19.08 11.26 -8.65
CA ALA A 11 19.24 11.21 -10.10
C ALA A 11 19.47 12.61 -10.69
N HIS A 12 18.68 13.61 -10.28
CA HIS A 12 18.83 15.01 -10.69
C HIS A 12 20.10 15.69 -10.14
N ILE A 13 20.70 15.15 -9.07
CA ILE A 13 21.99 15.65 -8.57
C ILE A 13 23.13 15.13 -9.44
N LYS A 14 23.04 13.87 -9.88
CA LYS A 14 24.10 13.13 -10.59
C LYS A 14 24.08 13.36 -12.10
N HIS A 15 22.91 13.55 -12.68
CA HIS A 15 22.71 13.61 -14.13
C HIS A 15 21.96 14.89 -14.53
N LYS A 16 22.16 15.32 -15.78
CA LYS A 16 21.39 16.44 -16.35
C LYS A 16 19.95 16.02 -16.58
N GLU A 17 19.03 16.95 -16.40
CA GLU A 17 17.61 16.73 -16.69
C GLU A 17 17.39 16.42 -18.18
N GLY A 18 16.46 15.52 -18.48
CA GLY A 18 16.16 15.07 -19.85
C GLY A 18 17.17 14.09 -20.48
N SER A 19 18.28 13.79 -19.80
CA SER A 19 19.29 12.83 -20.29
C SER A 19 18.80 11.38 -20.24
N ALA A 20 19.36 10.47 -21.05
CA ALA A 20 18.98 9.05 -21.01
C ALA A 20 19.51 8.38 -19.73
N GLU A 21 20.66 8.85 -19.28
CA GLU A 21 21.42 8.39 -18.12
C GLU A 21 20.62 8.56 -16.81
N ILE A 22 19.78 9.60 -16.71
CA ILE A 22 18.95 9.81 -15.51
C ILE A 22 17.91 8.68 -15.35
N LYS A 23 17.27 8.26 -16.45
CA LYS A 23 16.26 7.19 -16.44
C LYS A 23 16.93 5.85 -16.15
N GLU A 24 18.09 5.61 -16.76
CA GLU A 24 18.88 4.41 -16.51
C GLU A 24 19.31 4.31 -15.04
N TYR A 25 19.78 5.41 -14.46
CA TYR A 25 20.13 5.47 -13.04
C TYR A 25 18.93 5.14 -12.15
N VAL A 26 17.78 5.81 -12.39
CA VAL A 26 16.55 5.58 -11.62
C VAL A 26 16.13 4.12 -11.70
N TYR A 27 16.15 3.52 -12.90
CA TYR A 27 15.79 2.12 -13.11
C TYR A 27 16.73 1.18 -12.34
N LYS A 28 18.05 1.36 -12.45
CA LYS A 28 19.03 0.52 -11.75
C LYS A 28 18.91 0.65 -10.23
N SER A 29 18.78 1.87 -9.71
CA SER A 29 18.59 2.10 -8.27
C SER A 29 17.28 1.52 -7.76
N LEU A 30 16.19 1.66 -8.52
CA LEU A 30 14.91 1.08 -8.18
C LEU A 30 15.00 -0.45 -8.14
N LEU A 31 15.60 -1.07 -9.16
CA LEU A 31 15.77 -2.53 -9.22
C LEU A 31 16.57 -3.06 -8.04
N LEU A 32 17.65 -2.38 -7.63
CA LEU A 32 18.41 -2.73 -6.43
C LEU A 32 17.53 -2.74 -5.17
N ILE A 33 16.68 -1.72 -5.00
CA ILE A 33 15.76 -1.61 -3.87
C ILE A 33 14.70 -2.72 -3.91
N LEU A 34 14.12 -3.00 -5.08
CA LEU A 34 13.14 -4.07 -5.26
C LEU A 34 13.74 -5.46 -4.98
N GLN A 35 15.03 -5.65 -5.22
CA GLN A 35 15.78 -6.85 -4.85
C GLN A 35 16.15 -6.91 -3.36
N GLY A 36 15.69 -5.97 -2.53
CA GLY A 36 15.99 -5.92 -1.09
C GLY A 36 17.39 -5.37 -0.76
N LYS A 37 18.14 -4.86 -1.74
CA LYS A 37 19.52 -4.36 -1.57
C LYS A 37 19.58 -2.90 -1.11
N VAL A 38 18.64 -2.48 -0.27
CA VAL A 38 18.53 -1.10 0.24
C VAL A 38 19.77 -0.69 1.03
N ALA A 39 20.32 -1.60 1.85
CA ALA A 39 21.53 -1.32 2.62
C ALA A 39 22.74 -1.00 1.74
N SER A 40 22.93 -1.77 0.66
CA SER A 40 24.00 -1.54 -0.31
C SER A 40 23.84 -0.18 -1.00
N TYR A 41 22.61 0.18 -1.38
CA TYR A 41 22.35 1.49 -1.97
C TYR A 41 22.61 2.64 -0.98
N ILE A 42 22.23 2.50 0.29
CA ILE A 42 22.55 3.49 1.34
C ILE A 42 24.07 3.68 1.45
N MET A 43 24.84 2.59 1.48
CA MET A 43 26.31 2.65 1.56
C MET A 43 26.92 3.36 0.35
N GLU A 44 26.42 3.08 -0.86
CA GLU A 44 26.85 3.77 -2.08
C GLU A 44 26.58 5.27 -1.99
N LEU A 45 25.39 5.68 -1.56
CA LEU A 45 25.04 7.09 -1.38
C LEU A 45 25.89 7.77 -0.31
N GLN A 46 26.18 7.09 0.80
CA GLN A 46 27.06 7.63 1.85
C GLN A 46 28.47 7.88 1.32
N LYS A 47 29.03 6.94 0.53
CA LYS A 47 30.34 7.09 -0.10
C LYS A 47 30.33 8.24 -1.11
N GLU A 48 29.30 8.30 -1.97
CA GLU A 48 29.18 9.34 -3.00
C GLU A 48 29.04 10.73 -2.38
N MET A 49 28.29 10.86 -1.29
CA MET A 49 28.09 12.12 -0.57
C MET A 49 29.40 12.74 -0.05
N LEU A 50 30.40 11.92 0.28
CA LEU A 50 31.71 12.38 0.77
C LEU A 50 32.60 12.96 -0.34
N ASN A 51 32.22 12.82 -1.61
CA ASN A 51 32.99 13.38 -2.71
C ASN A 51 33.01 14.92 -2.66
N LYS A 52 34.22 15.51 -2.75
CA LYS A 52 34.44 16.96 -2.68
C LYS A 52 33.76 17.74 -3.82
N LYS A 53 33.38 17.08 -4.91
CA LYS A 53 32.67 17.70 -6.05
C LYS A 53 31.27 18.22 -5.71
N TRP A 54 30.69 17.78 -4.59
CA TRP A 54 29.34 18.18 -4.20
C TRP A 54 29.33 19.44 -3.33
N THR A 55 28.46 20.39 -3.68
CA THR A 55 28.19 21.58 -2.84
C THR A 55 27.46 21.18 -1.55
N LYS A 56 27.46 22.07 -0.55
CA LYS A 56 26.73 21.86 0.72
C LYS A 56 25.26 21.49 0.48
N ASN A 57 24.55 22.26 -0.35
CA ASN A 57 23.14 22.01 -0.68
C ASN A 57 22.93 20.61 -1.31
N LYS A 58 23.80 20.19 -2.23
CA LYS A 58 23.73 18.83 -2.81
C LYS A 58 23.97 17.75 -1.74
N ARG A 59 24.94 17.94 -0.85
CA ARG A 59 25.19 17.01 0.28
C ARG A 59 24.00 16.93 1.24
N ASP A 60 23.32 18.04 1.51
CA ASP A 60 22.12 18.05 2.35
C ASP A 60 20.98 17.23 1.71
N LYS A 61 20.83 17.28 0.38
CA LYS A 61 19.89 16.41 -0.36
C LYS A 61 20.27 14.93 -0.26
N PHE A 62 21.56 14.59 -0.40
CA PHE A 62 22.03 13.20 -0.14
C PHE A 62 21.67 12.76 1.29
N LYS A 63 21.95 13.60 2.29
CA LYS A 63 21.64 13.31 3.69
C LYS A 63 20.14 13.07 3.90
N LYS A 64 19.28 13.90 3.31
CA LYS A 64 17.81 13.74 3.35
C LYS A 64 17.39 12.36 2.83
N VAL A 65 17.90 11.95 1.67
CA VAL A 65 17.59 10.65 1.06
C VAL A 65 18.12 9.49 1.91
N ILE A 66 19.37 9.57 2.36
CA ILE A 66 19.98 8.54 3.22
C ILE A 66 19.19 8.37 4.52
N THR A 67 18.80 9.47 5.18
CA THR A 67 17.98 9.43 6.40
C THR A 67 16.64 8.76 6.14
N TYR A 68 15.95 9.12 5.06
CA TYR A 68 14.69 8.50 4.69
C TYR A 68 14.83 6.98 4.51
N LEU A 69 15.82 6.54 3.71
CA LEU A 69 16.07 5.12 3.45
C LEU A 69 16.42 4.35 4.73
N LYS A 70 17.19 4.95 5.64
CA LYS A 70 17.51 4.33 6.94
C LYS A 70 16.28 4.17 7.81
N ASN A 71 15.49 5.22 7.95
CA ASN A 71 14.30 5.23 8.81
C ASN A 71 13.24 4.24 8.33
N HIS A 72 13.18 3.96 7.02
CA HIS A 72 12.17 3.09 6.43
C HIS A 72 12.72 1.74 5.96
N LYS A 73 13.98 1.42 6.26
CA LYS A 73 14.65 0.20 5.78
C LYS A 73 13.86 -1.07 6.10
N GLU A 74 13.27 -1.13 7.30
CA GLU A 74 12.49 -2.30 7.75
C GLU A 74 11.21 -2.52 6.95
N TYR A 75 10.65 -1.45 6.35
CA TYR A 75 9.47 -1.49 5.49
C TYR A 75 9.82 -1.62 4.00
N MET A 76 11.10 -1.64 3.63
CA MET A 76 11.54 -1.77 2.24
C MET A 76 11.99 -3.21 1.92
N LYS A 77 11.32 -4.20 2.52
CA LYS A 77 11.51 -5.64 2.24
C LYS A 77 10.78 -6.05 0.96
N TYR A 78 10.96 -5.28 -0.11
CA TYR A 78 10.20 -5.42 -1.35
C TYR A 78 10.37 -6.79 -2.02
N ASN A 79 11.53 -7.42 -1.86
CA ASN A 79 11.77 -8.77 -2.36
C ASN A 79 10.82 -9.79 -1.73
N GLN A 80 10.53 -9.65 -0.42
CA GLN A 80 9.59 -10.51 0.30
C GLN A 80 8.16 -10.20 -0.12
N TYR A 81 7.80 -8.92 -0.17
CA TYR A 81 6.47 -8.49 -0.57
C TYR A 81 6.12 -8.94 -1.98
N LEU A 82 7.07 -8.86 -2.92
CA LEU A 82 6.88 -9.33 -4.28
C LEU A 82 6.78 -10.86 -4.37
N SER A 83 7.56 -11.62 -3.57
CA SER A 83 7.42 -13.08 -3.53
C SER A 83 6.10 -13.54 -2.91
N GLU A 84 5.55 -12.75 -1.99
CA GLU A 84 4.25 -13.00 -1.35
C GLU A 84 3.07 -12.44 -2.18
N GLY A 85 3.34 -11.78 -3.31
CA GLY A 85 2.31 -11.23 -4.20
C GLY A 85 1.65 -9.96 -3.68
N TYR A 86 2.23 -9.29 -2.67
CA TYR A 86 1.65 -8.06 -2.13
C TYR A 86 1.72 -6.89 -3.11
N PRO A 87 0.66 -6.07 -3.16
CA PRO A 87 0.67 -4.86 -3.96
C PRO A 87 1.66 -3.85 -3.38
N ILE A 88 2.69 -3.51 -4.15
CA ILE A 88 3.68 -2.49 -3.76
C ILE A 88 3.35 -1.10 -4.35
N GLY A 89 2.48 -1.01 -5.35
CA GLY A 89 2.11 0.24 -6.00
C GLY A 89 1.14 1.08 -5.17
N SER A 90 1.41 2.39 -5.02
CA SER A 90 0.48 3.30 -4.32
C SER A 90 -0.84 3.45 -5.08
N GLY A 91 -0.84 3.38 -6.41
CA GLY A 91 -2.06 3.49 -7.22
C GLY A 91 -3.12 2.42 -6.93
N ILE A 92 -2.71 1.17 -6.66
CA ILE A 92 -3.66 0.11 -6.26
C ILE A 92 -4.29 0.43 -4.90
N VAL A 93 -3.48 0.91 -3.96
CA VAL A 93 -3.92 1.30 -2.61
C VAL A 93 -4.83 2.53 -2.66
N GLU A 94 -4.46 3.55 -3.43
CA GLU A 94 -5.23 4.79 -3.63
C GLU A 94 -6.57 4.51 -4.33
N SER A 95 -6.56 3.63 -5.33
CA SER A 95 -7.77 3.14 -6.01
C SER A 95 -8.69 2.42 -5.02
N ALA A 96 -8.16 1.51 -4.20
CA ALA A 96 -8.94 0.82 -3.18
C ALA A 96 -9.51 1.81 -2.14
N CYS A 97 -8.71 2.74 -1.64
CA CYS A 97 -9.17 3.79 -0.72
C CYS A 97 -10.30 4.62 -1.33
N SER A 98 -10.17 5.01 -2.59
CA SER A 98 -11.19 5.81 -3.28
C SER A 98 -12.50 5.03 -3.47
N HIS A 99 -12.42 3.83 -4.04
CA HIS A 99 -13.61 3.09 -4.48
C HIS A 99 -14.26 2.23 -3.39
N VAL A 100 -13.48 1.73 -2.43
CA VAL A 100 -14.01 0.93 -1.32
C VAL A 100 -14.48 1.86 -0.20
N VAL A 101 -13.64 2.84 0.19
CA VAL A 101 -13.89 3.69 1.37
C VAL A 101 -14.63 4.96 1.00
N LYS A 102 -14.02 5.86 0.22
CA LYS A 102 -14.54 7.23 0.02
C LYS A 102 -15.93 7.26 -0.59
N ASP A 103 -16.14 6.47 -1.65
CA ASP A 103 -17.43 6.38 -2.36
C ASP A 103 -18.62 6.10 -1.43
N ARG A 104 -18.41 5.51 -0.25
CA ARG A 104 -19.47 5.23 0.71
C ARG A 104 -19.40 6.06 1.98
N MET A 105 -18.19 6.30 2.49
CA MET A 105 -17.98 6.91 3.79
C MET A 105 -18.04 8.44 3.75
N GLU A 106 -17.73 9.06 2.61
CA GLU A 106 -17.68 10.53 2.46
C GLU A 106 -18.97 11.11 1.81
N ILE A 107 -20.08 10.37 1.84
CA ILE A 107 -21.37 10.86 1.31
C ILE A 107 -21.97 11.89 2.27
N SER A 108 -22.49 13.00 1.71
CA SER A 108 -23.17 14.03 2.49
C SER A 108 -24.34 13.46 3.30
N GLY A 109 -24.44 13.87 4.58
CA GLY A 109 -25.48 13.41 5.50
C GLY A 109 -25.24 12.01 6.10
N ALA A 110 -24.18 11.30 5.69
CA ALA A 110 -23.85 10.00 6.29
C ALA A 110 -23.31 10.17 7.72
N ARG A 111 -23.79 9.32 8.63
CA ARG A 111 -23.27 9.19 10.00
C ARG A 111 -22.91 7.75 10.24
N TRP A 112 -21.69 7.52 10.69
CA TRP A 112 -21.13 6.19 10.85
C TRP A 112 -20.67 5.98 12.28
N GLY A 113 -21.11 4.88 12.90
CA GLY A 113 -20.41 4.29 14.03
C GLY A 113 -19.31 3.36 13.51
N ILE A 114 -18.21 3.22 14.27
CA ILE A 114 -17.04 2.42 13.88
C ILE A 114 -17.42 1.00 13.45
N SER A 115 -18.28 0.33 14.22
CA SER A 115 -18.75 -1.03 13.92
C SER A 115 -19.56 -1.10 12.61
N GLY A 116 -20.43 -0.12 12.37
CA GLY A 116 -21.23 -0.06 11.14
C GLY A 116 -20.37 0.25 9.91
N SER A 117 -19.40 1.18 10.03
CA SER A 117 -18.46 1.45 8.94
C SER A 117 -17.59 0.25 8.62
N ASP A 118 -17.05 -0.44 9.63
CA ASP A 118 -16.21 -1.64 9.42
C ASP A 118 -16.99 -2.75 8.71
N SER A 119 -18.23 -3.01 9.15
CA SER A 119 -19.10 -4.02 8.54
C SER A 119 -19.39 -3.71 7.06
N ILE A 120 -19.71 -2.45 6.74
CA ILE A 120 -19.98 -2.02 5.37
C ILE A 120 -18.71 -2.06 4.51
N LEU A 121 -17.55 -1.66 5.03
CA LEU A 121 -16.29 -1.72 4.27
C LEU A 121 -15.91 -3.17 3.95
N LYS A 122 -16.06 -4.11 4.89
CA LYS A 122 -15.82 -5.54 4.63
C LYS A 122 -16.71 -6.07 3.51
N LEU A 123 -18.01 -5.77 3.55
CA LEU A 123 -18.95 -6.17 2.51
C LEU A 123 -18.59 -5.57 1.14
N ARG A 124 -18.18 -4.29 1.12
CA ARG A 124 -17.72 -3.62 -0.09
C ARG A 124 -16.43 -4.20 -0.63
N SER A 125 -15.49 -4.60 0.23
CA SER A 125 -14.25 -5.26 -0.19
C SER A 125 -14.55 -6.54 -0.95
N VAL A 126 -15.40 -7.42 -0.40
CA VAL A 126 -15.84 -8.66 -1.06
C VAL A 126 -16.50 -8.37 -2.41
N SER A 127 -17.43 -7.41 -2.44
CA SER A 127 -18.12 -7.01 -3.67
C SER A 127 -17.16 -6.46 -4.74
N LYS A 128 -16.18 -5.63 -4.35
CA LYS A 128 -15.22 -5.02 -5.29
C LYS A 128 -14.14 -5.99 -5.76
N SER A 129 -13.77 -6.97 -4.94
CA SER A 129 -12.87 -8.07 -5.33
C SER A 129 -13.53 -9.07 -6.28
N LYS A 130 -14.87 -9.02 -6.42
CA LYS A 130 -15.71 -9.98 -7.17
C LYS A 130 -15.80 -11.36 -6.52
N ASP A 131 -15.56 -11.43 -5.22
CA ASP A 131 -15.62 -12.67 -4.42
C ASP A 131 -16.99 -12.84 -3.77
N TRP A 132 -18.02 -12.17 -4.29
CA TRP A 132 -19.36 -12.13 -3.69
C TRP A 132 -19.99 -13.52 -3.59
N ASP A 133 -19.94 -14.27 -4.69
CA ASP A 133 -20.57 -15.58 -4.76
C ASP A 133 -19.86 -16.59 -3.84
N GLU A 134 -18.53 -16.61 -3.86
CA GLU A 134 -17.72 -17.45 -2.98
C GLU A 134 -17.93 -17.12 -1.49
N TYR A 135 -17.98 -15.82 -1.15
CA TYR A 135 -18.31 -15.40 0.20
C TYR A 135 -19.72 -15.81 0.61
N TRP A 136 -20.69 -15.70 -0.28
CA TRP A 136 -22.09 -16.05 0.01
C TRP A 136 -22.27 -17.55 0.23
N GLU A 137 -21.60 -18.38 -0.58
CA GLU A 137 -21.54 -19.83 -0.38
C GLU A 137 -20.90 -20.18 0.97
N PHE A 138 -19.75 -19.58 1.29
CA PHE A 138 -19.10 -19.76 2.59
C PHE A 138 -20.01 -19.37 3.76
N PHE A 139 -20.65 -18.19 3.68
CA PHE A 139 -21.51 -17.67 4.72
C PHE A 139 -22.76 -18.54 4.93
N THR A 140 -23.40 -18.98 3.85
CA THR A 140 -24.59 -19.84 3.92
C THR A 140 -24.26 -21.22 4.49
N ALA A 141 -23.12 -21.81 4.13
CA ALA A 141 -22.66 -23.07 4.73
C ALA A 141 -22.40 -22.93 6.24
N GLN A 142 -21.82 -21.80 6.66
CA GLN A 142 -21.46 -21.57 8.07
C GLN A 142 -22.66 -21.19 8.96
N THR A 143 -23.68 -20.55 8.39
CA THR A 143 -24.95 -20.29 9.11
C THR A 143 -25.77 -21.56 9.30
N GLN A 144 -25.77 -22.48 8.31
CA GLN A 144 -26.39 -23.80 8.47
C GLN A 144 -25.70 -24.66 9.55
N SER A 145 -24.39 -24.47 9.75
CA SER A 145 -23.63 -25.17 10.80
C SER A 145 -23.66 -24.46 12.17
N ASN A 146 -24.50 -23.43 12.35
CA ASN A 146 -24.67 -22.64 13.58
C ASN A 146 -23.38 -22.02 14.17
N ASN A 147 -22.32 -21.88 13.37
CA ASN A 147 -20.99 -21.49 13.87
C ASN A 147 -20.74 -19.98 13.89
N PHE A 148 -21.61 -19.18 13.26
CA PHE A 148 -21.38 -17.73 13.08
C PHE A 148 -22.15 -16.85 14.06
N PHE A 149 -23.22 -17.38 14.65
CA PHE A 149 -24.01 -16.67 15.65
C PHE A 149 -23.73 -17.29 17.02
N PRO A 150 -22.78 -16.76 17.81
CA PRO A 150 -22.71 -17.13 19.21
C PRO A 150 -24.03 -16.72 19.85
N ASP A 151 -24.73 -17.68 20.43
CA ASP A 151 -26.02 -17.51 21.08
C ASP A 151 -26.03 -16.25 21.95
N ASN A 152 -26.94 -15.33 21.63
CA ASN A 152 -27.64 -14.51 22.61
C ASN A 152 -28.84 -13.83 21.92
N SER A 153 -29.96 -14.54 21.96
CA SER A 153 -31.34 -14.01 21.98
C SER A 153 -31.81 -13.16 20.78
N ASN A 154 -32.73 -13.75 20.00
CA ASN A 154 -33.71 -13.08 19.14
C ASN A 154 -33.20 -12.24 17.95
N PHE A 155 -32.65 -12.90 16.94
CA PHE A 155 -32.79 -12.40 15.57
C PHE A 155 -33.87 -13.20 14.86
N MET A 156 -35.08 -12.64 14.90
CA MET A 156 -36.26 -13.10 14.17
C MET A 156 -35.90 -13.54 12.74
N ASN A 157 -36.30 -14.77 12.45
CA ASN A 157 -36.54 -15.39 11.15
C ASN A 157 -36.66 -14.39 9.98
N ILE A 158 -35.54 -14.13 9.28
CA ILE A 158 -35.52 -13.27 8.09
C ILE A 158 -36.23 -13.96 6.90
N GLN A 159 -36.39 -15.29 6.93
CA GLN A 159 -37.12 -16.03 5.91
C GLN A 159 -38.64 -15.86 5.98
N GLU A 160 -39.24 -15.59 7.15
CA GLU A 160 -40.70 -15.48 7.29
C GLU A 160 -41.28 -14.15 6.79
N LYS A 161 -40.46 -13.11 6.59
CA LYS A 161 -40.93 -11.78 6.13
C LYS A 161 -40.83 -11.55 4.62
N LEU A 162 -40.31 -12.48 3.83
CA LEU A 162 -40.23 -12.36 2.37
C LEU A 162 -41.40 -13.03 1.63
N ILE A 163 -42.33 -13.67 2.36
CA ILE A 163 -43.49 -14.38 1.78
C ILE A 163 -44.84 -13.82 2.31
N ALA A 164 -44.84 -12.67 3.01
CA ALA A 164 -46.07 -12.02 3.49
C ALA A 164 -46.30 -10.66 2.80
#